data_AF-A0A933NNB6-F1
#
_entry.id   AF-A0A933NNB6-F1
#
_cell.length_a   1.000
_cell.length_b   1.000
_cell.length_c   1.000
_cell.angle_alpha   90.00
_cell.angle_beta   90.00
_cell.angle_gamma   90.00
#
_symmetry.space_group_name_H-M   'P 1'
#
loop_
_entity.id
_entity.type
_entity.pdbx_description
1 polymer ?
#
loop_
_entity_poly.entity_id
_entity_poly.type
_entity_poly.pdbx_seq_one_letter_code
_entity_poly.pdbx_strand_id
1 'polypeptide(L)'
;MTGRRRERTGLDDESCRAHALLVAKMRRFLAVVVELEPGAPELLMEAALLLERNGVPGCHPFQVTRPDGCVELGYAKSRWAVELYRWLLTDSCVPERHRQRMQAVLLGFGAESIDSMEAAWRLMWTA
;
A
#
# COMPACT_ATOMS: atom_id res chain seq x y z
N MET A 1 -20.61 23.64 0.35
CA MET A 1 -19.83 22.92 -0.68
C MET A 1 -19.30 21.64 -0.05
N THR A 2 -20.05 20.55 -0.15
CA THR A 2 -19.71 19.24 0.41
C THR A 2 -18.74 18.54 -0.54
N GLY A 3 -17.45 18.62 -0.24
CA GLY A 3 -16.43 17.85 -0.94
C GLY A 3 -16.72 16.36 -0.80
N ARG A 4 -16.89 15.67 -1.93
CA ARG A 4 -17.00 14.21 -1.98
C ARG A 4 -15.73 13.61 -1.38
N ARG A 5 -15.81 13.21 -0.11
CA ARG A 5 -14.81 12.40 0.59
C ARG A 5 -14.74 11.05 -0.14
N ARG A 6 -13.71 10.82 -0.95
CA ARG A 6 -13.44 9.48 -1.48
C ARG A 6 -12.83 8.65 -0.35
N GLU A 7 -13.66 8.17 0.56
CA GLU A 7 -13.32 7.01 1.37
C GLU A 7 -13.20 5.83 0.39
N ARG A 8 -11.97 5.43 0.07
CA ARG A 8 -11.77 4.14 -0.60
C ARG A 8 -12.20 3.07 0.41
N THR A 9 -13.28 2.37 0.07
CA THR A 9 -13.79 1.19 0.76
C THR A 9 -12.65 0.23 1.12
N GLY A 10 -12.51 -0.10 2.41
CA GLY A 10 -11.45 -0.99 2.90
C GLY A 10 -11.03 -0.78 4.36
N LEU A 11 -11.54 0.25 5.03
CA LEU A 11 -11.26 0.53 6.44
C LEU A 11 -12.32 -0.11 7.36
N ASP A 12 -12.38 -1.43 7.36
CA ASP A 12 -13.22 -2.24 8.26
C ASP A 12 -12.41 -3.42 8.84
N ASP A 13 -12.93 -4.03 9.91
CA ASP A 13 -12.25 -5.13 10.61
C ASP A 13 -11.94 -6.31 9.69
N GLU A 14 -12.88 -6.65 8.79
CA GLU A 14 -12.74 -7.79 7.87
C GLU A 14 -11.58 -7.56 6.89
N SER A 15 -11.57 -6.39 6.26
CA SER A 15 -10.54 -5.97 5.32
C SER A 15 -9.17 -5.91 5.99
N CYS A 16 -9.06 -5.23 7.15
CA CYS A 16 -7.82 -5.17 7.91
C CYS A 16 -7.30 -6.58 8.22
N ARG A 17 -8.17 -7.46 8.74
CA ARG A 17 -7.77 -8.83 9.09
C ARG A 17 -7.38 -9.66 7.88
N ALA A 18 -8.07 -9.53 6.75
CA ALA A 18 -7.74 -10.21 5.50
C ALA A 18 -6.34 -9.81 5.00
N HIS A 19 -6.04 -8.51 4.98
CA HIS A 19 -4.73 -7.98 4.60
C HIS A 19 -3.62 -8.43 5.56
N ALA A 20 -3.87 -8.41 6.87
CA ALA A 20 -2.94 -8.91 7.89
C ALA A 20 -2.58 -10.39 7.65
N LEU A 21 -3.59 -11.22 7.37
CA LEU A 21 -3.40 -12.65 7.09
C LEU A 21 -2.60 -12.91 5.81
N LEU A 22 -2.80 -12.13 4.76
CA LEU A 22 -2.06 -12.26 3.50
C LEU A 22 -0.56 -11.98 3.70
N VAL A 23 -0.25 -10.95 4.47
CA VAL A 23 1.13 -10.59 4.83
C VAL A 23 1.74 -11.63 5.76
N ALA A 24 1.02 -12.04 6.81
CA ALA A 24 1.51 -13.03 7.77
C ALA A 24 1.86 -14.37 7.11
N LYS A 25 1.06 -14.81 6.13
CA LYS A 25 1.26 -16.03 5.33
C LYS A 25 2.27 -15.89 4.18
N MET A 26 3.06 -14.80 4.13
CA MET A 26 4.08 -14.57 3.10
C MET A 26 3.53 -14.54 1.66
N ARG A 27 2.26 -14.17 1.48
CA ARG A 27 1.70 -13.99 0.12
C ARG A 27 2.05 -12.62 -0.46
N ARG A 28 2.47 -11.68 0.39
CA ARG A 28 2.89 -10.31 0.05
C ARG A 28 3.93 -9.87 1.09
N PHE A 29 4.88 -9.02 0.70
CA PHE A 29 5.80 -8.39 1.66
C PHE A 29 5.12 -7.24 2.40
N LEU A 30 4.22 -6.53 1.73
CA LEU A 30 3.37 -5.50 2.31
C LEU A 30 1.97 -5.50 1.70
N ALA A 31 1.04 -4.90 2.42
CA ALA A 31 -0.31 -4.64 1.96
C ALA A 31 -0.75 -3.26 2.47
N VAL A 32 -0.99 -2.32 1.55
CA VAL A 32 -1.66 -1.06 1.84
C VAL A 32 -3.15 -1.33 2.02
N VAL A 33 -3.72 -0.88 3.13
CA VAL A 33 -5.13 -1.05 3.46
C VAL A 33 -5.90 0.24 3.20
N VAL A 34 -5.30 1.39 3.53
CA VAL A 34 -5.92 2.70 3.34
C VAL A 34 -4.87 3.72 2.91
N GLU A 35 -5.31 4.65 2.07
CA GLU A 35 -4.60 5.86 1.69
C GLU A 35 -5.44 7.04 2.17
N LEU A 36 -4.83 7.93 2.93
CA LEU A 36 -5.46 9.11 3.49
C LEU A 36 -4.86 10.36 2.86
N GLU A 37 -5.75 11.25 2.40
CA GLU A 37 -5.38 12.57 1.91
C GLU A 37 -4.75 13.42 3.03
N PRO A 38 -3.91 14.42 2.69
CA PRO A 38 -3.37 15.34 3.66
C PRO A 38 -4.48 16.06 4.46
N GLY A 39 -4.23 16.32 5.75
CA GLY A 39 -5.12 17.14 6.58
C GLY A 39 -6.30 16.42 7.23
N ALA A 40 -6.24 15.08 7.37
CA ALA A 40 -7.24 14.30 8.10
C ALA A 40 -6.64 13.55 9.32
N PRO A 41 -6.16 14.27 10.36
CA PRO A 41 -5.49 13.65 11.50
C PRO A 41 -6.39 12.73 12.33
N GLU A 42 -7.70 13.00 12.40
CA GLU A 42 -8.65 12.13 13.13
C GLU A 42 -8.79 10.78 12.42
N LEU A 43 -8.96 10.79 11.09
CA LEU A 43 -9.01 9.57 10.30
C LEU A 43 -7.70 8.77 10.37
N LEU A 44 -6.57 9.47 10.44
CA LEU A 44 -5.26 8.83 10.61
C LEU A 44 -5.21 8.03 11.92
N MET A 45 -5.67 8.64 13.02
CA MET A 45 -5.73 7.99 14.33
C MET A 45 -6.68 6.79 14.31
N GLU A 46 -7.88 6.95 13.75
CA GLU A 46 -8.87 5.87 13.64
C GLU A 46 -8.33 4.69 12.82
N ALA A 47 -7.70 4.96 11.68
CA ALA A 47 -7.12 3.94 10.83
C ALA A 47 -5.96 3.20 11.52
N ALA A 48 -5.07 3.93 12.20
CA ALA A 48 -3.97 3.33 12.94
C ALA A 48 -4.47 2.39 14.05
N LEU A 49 -5.48 2.82 14.82
CA LEU A 49 -6.10 1.99 15.86
C LEU A 49 -6.76 0.74 15.28
N LEU A 50 -7.44 0.86 14.14
CA LEU A 50 -8.06 -0.28 13.48
C LEU A 50 -7.03 -1.31 13.01
N LEU A 51 -5.91 -0.83 12.46
CA LEU A 51 -4.80 -1.69 12.01
C LEU A 51 -4.14 -2.43 13.18
N GLU A 52 -3.85 -1.73 14.27
CA GLU A 52 -3.29 -2.34 15.49
C GLU A 52 -4.22 -3.42 16.05
N ARG A 53 -5.53 -3.13 16.14
CA ARG A 53 -6.55 -4.07 16.64
C ARG A 53 -6.64 -5.36 15.82
N ASN A 54 -6.51 -5.27 14.50
CA ASN A 54 -6.69 -6.39 13.57
C ASN A 54 -5.38 -7.06 13.14
N GLY A 55 -4.25 -6.60 13.65
CA GLY A 55 -2.95 -7.22 13.42
C GLY A 55 -2.95 -8.69 13.83
N VAL A 56 -2.26 -9.53 13.06
CA VAL A 56 -2.07 -10.95 13.40
C VAL A 56 -0.57 -11.24 13.61
N PRO A 57 -0.21 -12.27 14.38
CA PRO A 57 1.19 -12.64 14.57
C PRO A 57 1.92 -12.83 13.23
N GLY A 58 3.11 -12.22 13.12
CA GLY A 58 3.94 -12.31 11.92
C GLY A 58 3.63 -11.29 10.83
N CYS A 59 2.87 -10.23 11.14
CA CYS A 59 2.81 -8.98 10.38
C CYS A 59 2.90 -7.78 11.34
N HIS A 60 3.31 -6.63 10.81
CA HIS A 60 3.48 -5.40 11.57
C HIS A 60 2.69 -4.28 10.89
N PRO A 61 1.83 -3.55 11.61
CA PRO A 61 1.22 -2.36 11.06
C PRO A 61 2.31 -1.34 10.70
N PHE A 62 2.07 -0.56 9.64
CA PHE A 62 2.98 0.49 9.21
C PHE A 62 2.22 1.73 8.77
N GLN A 63 2.94 2.85 8.79
CA GLN A 63 2.53 4.12 8.23
C GLN A 63 3.68 4.68 7.37
N VAL A 64 3.38 5.12 6.15
CA VAL A 64 4.32 5.86 5.29
C VAL A 64 3.64 7.12 4.77
N THR A 65 4.31 8.26 4.94
CA THR A 65 3.93 9.52 4.31
C THR A 65 4.61 9.63 2.97
N ARG A 66 3.84 9.91 1.93
CA ARG A 66 4.30 10.13 0.56
C ARG A 66 4.78 11.58 0.36
N PRO A 67 5.55 11.86 -0.71
CA PRO A 67 6.00 13.21 -1.01
C PRO A 67 4.88 14.24 -1.24
N ASP A 68 3.69 13.78 -1.68
CA ASP A 68 2.49 14.59 -1.86
C ASP A 68 1.73 14.87 -0.54
N GLY A 69 2.21 14.33 0.58
CA GLY A 69 1.61 14.45 1.90
C GLY A 69 0.53 13.42 2.20
N CYS A 70 0.16 12.56 1.23
CA CYS A 70 -0.75 11.45 1.48
C CYS A 70 -0.11 10.45 2.45
N VAL A 71 -0.94 9.80 3.26
CA VAL A 71 -0.48 8.80 4.22
C VAL A 71 -1.05 7.44 3.84
N GLU A 72 -0.18 6.47 3.64
CA GLU A 72 -0.55 5.08 3.41
C GLU A 72 -0.35 4.28 4.71
N LEU A 73 -1.38 3.54 5.09
CA LEU A 73 -1.34 2.65 6.23
C LEU A 73 -1.67 1.22 5.81
N GLY A 74 -1.05 0.26 6.49
CA GLY A 74 -1.24 -1.15 6.16
C GLY A 74 -0.42 -2.09 7.02
N TYR A 75 -0.15 -3.29 6.50
CA TYR A 75 0.65 -4.32 7.15
C TYR A 75 1.89 -4.68 6.34
N ALA A 76 3.00 -4.93 7.03
CA ALA A 76 4.25 -5.38 6.44
C ALA A 76 4.76 -6.64 7.13
N LYS A 77 5.43 -7.50 6.37
CA LYS A 77 5.99 -8.73 6.92
C LYS A 77 7.15 -8.45 7.88
N SER A 78 7.89 -7.39 7.57
CA SER A 78 9.11 -7.02 8.27
C SER A 78 9.42 -5.55 8.02
N ARG A 79 10.28 -5.00 8.87
CA ARG A 79 10.69 -3.60 8.80
C ARG A 79 11.39 -3.23 7.49
N TRP A 80 12.25 -4.10 6.97
CA TRP A 80 13.00 -3.81 5.73
C TRP A 80 12.06 -3.61 4.53
N ALA A 81 10.91 -4.31 4.49
CA ALA A 81 9.94 -4.15 3.43
C ALA A 81 9.31 -2.74 3.43
N VAL A 82 9.06 -2.18 4.62
CA VAL A 82 8.57 -0.80 4.78
C VAL A 82 9.64 0.21 4.39
N GLU A 83 10.89 -0.05 4.79
CA GLU A 83 12.02 0.83 4.44
C GLU A 83 12.26 0.86 2.94
N LEU A 84 12.24 -0.30 2.27
CA LEU A 84 12.35 -0.38 0.82
C LEU A 84 11.16 0.32 0.14
N TYR A 85 9.94 0.09 0.62
CA TYR A 85 8.75 0.76 0.08
C TYR A 85 8.82 2.28 0.21
N ARG A 86 9.23 2.78 1.38
CA ARG A 86 9.45 4.21 1.61
C ARG A 86 10.52 4.77 0.68
N TRP A 87 11.64 4.06 0.53
CA TRP A 87 12.71 4.45 -0.39
C TRP A 87 12.19 4.57 -1.83
N LEU A 88 11.42 3.58 -2.31
CA LEU A 88 10.82 3.61 -3.65
C LEU A 88 9.88 4.79 -3.86
N LEU A 89 9.14 5.23 -2.84
CA LEU A 89 8.24 6.36 -2.91
C LEU A 89 8.96 7.72 -2.93
N THR A 90 10.12 7.82 -2.29
CA THR A 90 10.81 9.10 -2.11
C THR A 90 11.99 9.33 -3.06
N ASP A 91 12.64 8.26 -3.52
CA ASP A 91 13.86 8.38 -4.30
C ASP A 91 13.57 8.54 -5.80
N SER A 92 13.91 9.71 -6.34
CA SER A 92 13.76 10.05 -7.76
C SER A 92 14.80 9.39 -8.67
N CYS A 93 15.87 8.82 -8.13
CA CYS A 93 16.93 8.18 -8.91
C CYS A 93 16.51 6.83 -9.48
N VAL A 94 15.47 6.20 -8.91
CA VAL A 94 14.90 4.96 -9.44
C VAL A 94 14.00 5.30 -10.64
N PRO A 95 14.28 4.78 -11.86
CA PRO A 95 13.42 5.03 -13.01
C PRO A 95 12.00 4.50 -12.74
N GLU A 96 10.99 5.27 -13.13
CA GLU A 96 9.57 5.02 -12.80
C GLU A 96 9.13 3.58 -13.06
N ARG A 97 9.51 3.02 -14.21
CA ARG A 97 9.19 1.64 -14.56
C ARG A 97 9.74 0.62 -13.56
N HIS A 98 10.98 0.81 -13.10
CA HIS A 98 11.58 -0.07 -12.11
C HIS A 98 10.95 0.11 -10.73
N ARG A 99 10.61 1.35 -10.37
CA ARG A 99 9.87 1.67 -9.13
C ARG A 99 8.54 0.91 -9.09
N GLN A 100 7.72 1.01 -10.14
CA GLN A 100 6.42 0.34 -10.24
C GLN A 100 6.54 -1.19 -10.16
N ARG A 101 7.54 -1.77 -10.82
CA ARG A 101 7.81 -3.22 -10.74
C ARG A 101 8.14 -3.66 -9.32
N MET A 102 9.05 -2.94 -8.66
CA MET A 102 9.44 -3.26 -7.28
C MET A 102 8.28 -3.10 -6.30
N GLN A 103 7.46 -2.05 -6.46
CA GLN A 103 6.22 -1.88 -5.69
C GLN A 103 5.25 -3.05 -5.92
N ALA A 104 5.04 -3.46 -7.18
CA ALA A 104 4.17 -4.59 -7.50
C ALA A 104 4.67 -5.90 -6.85
N VAL A 105 5.98 -6.17 -6.90
CA VAL A 105 6.57 -7.34 -6.22
C VAL A 105 6.32 -7.28 -4.71
N LEU A 106 6.51 -6.12 -4.08
CA LEU A 106 6.25 -5.94 -2.65
C LEU A 106 4.78 -6.20 -2.28
N LEU A 107 3.85 -5.81 -3.17
CA LEU A 107 2.42 -6.04 -3.04
C LEU A 107 2.00 -7.49 -3.39
N GLY A 108 2.95 -8.35 -3.78
CA GLY A 108 2.75 -9.78 -4.01
C GLY A 108 2.42 -10.16 -5.46
N PHE A 109 2.63 -9.27 -6.43
CA PHE A 109 2.49 -9.61 -7.84
C PHE A 109 3.72 -10.39 -8.33
N GLY A 110 3.46 -11.46 -9.10
CA GLY A 110 4.50 -12.21 -9.80
C GLY A 110 4.97 -11.53 -11.09
N ALA A 111 6.10 -11.97 -11.63
CA ALA A 111 6.67 -11.42 -12.86
C ALA A 111 5.68 -11.44 -14.04
N GLU A 112 4.95 -12.54 -14.22
CA GLU A 112 3.96 -12.69 -15.29
C GLU A 112 2.80 -11.68 -15.18
N SER A 113 2.34 -11.39 -13.96
CA SER A 113 1.28 -10.39 -13.72
C SER A 113 1.77 -8.98 -14.04
N ILE A 114 3.03 -8.69 -13.69
CA ILE A 114 3.67 -7.40 -13.97
C ILE A 114 3.82 -7.21 -15.49
N ASP A 115 4.32 -8.22 -16.20
CA ASP A 115 4.48 -8.17 -17.65
C ASP A 115 3.13 -7.99 -18.37
N SER A 116 2.09 -8.70 -17.92
CA SER A 116 0.74 -8.58 -18.45
C SER A 116 0.16 -7.18 -18.25
N MET A 117 0.37 -6.58 -17.07
CA MET A 117 -0.08 -5.22 -16.77
C MET A 117 0.67 -4.18 -17.63
N GLU A 118 1.98 -4.32 -17.79
CA GLU A 118 2.77 -3.44 -18.65
C GLU A 118 2.33 -3.54 -20.12
N ALA A 119 2.02 -4.74 -20.60
CA ALA A 119 1.52 -4.95 -21.96
C ALA A 119 0.17 -4.24 -22.17
N ALA A 120 -0.75 -4.38 -21.21
CA ALA A 120 -2.06 -3.71 -21.26
C ALA A 120 -1.92 -2.18 -21.29
N TRP A 121 -1.03 -1.60 -20.46
CA TRP A 121 -0.80 -0.16 -20.44
C TRP A 121 -0.24 0.39 -21.75
N ARG A 122 0.64 -0.36 -22.44
CA ARG A 122 1.13 0.04 -23.76
C ARG A 122 0.00 0.16 -24.76
N LEU A 123 -0.91 -0.82 -24.78
CA LEU A 123 -2.04 -0.84 -25.71
C LEU A 123 -3.03 0.30 -25.46
N MET A 124 -3.24 0.68 -24.19
CA MET A 124 -4.14 1.78 -23.81
C MET A 124 -3.65 3.18 -24.22
N TRP A 125 -2.35 3.38 -24.41
CA TRP A 125 -1.76 4.69 -24.76
C TRP A 125 -1.30 4.79 -26.22
N THR A 126 -1.45 3.71 -26.99
CA THR A 126 -1.21 3.70 -28.44
C THR A 126 -2.48 3.67 -29.29
N ALA A 127 -3.66 3.67 -28.65
CA ALA A 127 -4.99 3.73 -29.29
C ALA A 127 -5.63 5.10 -29.08
#